data_AF-A0A3D1JQT7-F1
#
_entry.id   AF-A0A3D1JQT7-F1
#
_cell.length_a   1.000
_cell.length_b   1.000
_cell.length_c   1.000
_cell.angle_alpha   90.00
_cell.angle_beta   90.00
_cell.angle_gamma   90.00
#
_symmetry.space_group_name_H-M   'P 1'
#
loop_
_entity.id
_entity.type
_entity.pdbx_description
1 polymer ?
#
loop_
_entity_poly.entity_id
_entity_poly.type
_entity_poly.pdbx_seq_one_letter_code
_entity_poly.pdbx_strand_id
1 'polypeptide(L)'
;QESAIRKSLAERIPQFEKIDEIQATAMPGLYEVRIGTDLFYTDAKGNYLIQGELFDTKARRNLTEDRITKLTAVDFAALPLKDAFTIVRGDGKRKLAVFEDPNCGYCKRFERDLQSVDNVTIYLFLYPILSPDSVEKSRNIWCAKDRVAAWQDYMVRDKTPAPAACDTSALQRNLAFGKKYKITGTPTLIFTNGSRVPGAIGAQDVEKRLADAGSEG
;
A
#
# COMPACT_ATOMS: atom_id res chain seq x y z
N GLN A 1 19.96 7.77 -26.21
CA GLN A 1 18.91 6.73 -26.38
C GLN A 1 17.57 7.21 -25.83
N GLU A 2 17.54 7.80 -24.64
CA GLU A 2 16.32 8.41 -24.05
C GLU A 2 15.52 9.30 -25.02
N SER A 3 16.16 10.29 -25.67
CA SER A 3 15.46 11.20 -26.60
C SER A 3 14.78 10.47 -27.76
N ALA A 4 15.38 9.39 -28.28
CA ALA A 4 14.80 8.58 -29.34
C ALA A 4 13.58 7.80 -28.86
N ILE A 5 13.68 7.16 -27.69
CA ILE A 5 12.57 6.43 -27.05
C ILE A 5 11.40 7.38 -26.80
N ARG A 6 11.66 8.54 -26.18
CA ARG A 6 10.63 9.55 -25.88
C ARG A 6 9.89 10.00 -27.14
N LYS A 7 10.63 10.33 -28.19
CA LYS A 7 10.05 10.76 -29.47
C LYS A 7 9.20 9.65 -30.09
N SER A 8 9.76 8.44 -30.23
CA SER A 8 9.08 7.33 -30.90
C SER A 8 7.83 6.87 -30.15
N LEU A 9 7.84 6.84 -28.82
CA LEU A 9 6.66 6.46 -28.03
C LEU A 9 5.57 7.54 -28.07
N ALA A 10 5.93 8.83 -27.94
CA ALA A 10 4.95 9.92 -27.99
C ALA A 10 4.26 10.01 -29.37
N GLU A 11 5.00 9.82 -30.47
CA GLU A 11 4.44 9.82 -31.82
C GLU A 11 3.44 8.69 -32.07
N ARG A 12 3.65 7.52 -31.43
CA ARG A 12 2.85 6.31 -31.68
C ARG A 12 1.73 6.10 -30.66
N ILE A 13 1.90 6.63 -29.45
CA ILE A 13 0.98 6.42 -28.33
C ILE A 13 0.80 7.75 -27.57
N PRO A 14 -0.31 8.48 -27.79
CA PRO A 14 -0.51 9.83 -27.25
C PRO A 14 -0.35 9.94 -25.72
N GLN A 15 -0.68 8.89 -24.97
CA GLN A 15 -0.51 8.88 -23.51
C GLN A 15 0.97 9.00 -23.06
N PHE A 16 1.92 8.67 -23.94
CA PHE A 16 3.37 8.76 -23.71
C PHE A 16 3.95 10.15 -24.05
N GLU A 17 3.13 11.15 -24.39
CA GLU A 17 3.61 12.54 -24.49
C GLU A 17 4.15 13.08 -23.15
N LYS A 18 3.65 12.54 -22.03
CA LYS A 18 3.99 12.96 -20.67
C LYS A 18 4.89 11.96 -19.95
N ILE A 19 5.89 11.42 -20.63
CA ILE A 19 6.92 10.59 -19.97
C ILE A 19 7.66 11.43 -18.93
N ASP A 20 7.71 10.96 -17.70
CA ASP A 20 8.45 11.65 -16.63
C ASP A 20 9.93 11.27 -16.65
N GLU A 21 10.23 10.00 -16.91
CA GLU A 21 11.58 9.44 -16.78
C GLU A 21 11.75 8.23 -17.70
N ILE A 22 12.95 8.08 -18.26
CA ILE A 22 13.38 6.88 -18.98
C ILE A 22 14.73 6.48 -18.43
N GLN A 23 14.90 5.21 -18.07
CA GLN A 23 16.17 4.71 -17.57
C GLN A 23 16.47 3.30 -18.10
N ALA A 24 17.75 2.95 -18.16
CA ALA A 24 18.17 1.59 -18.47
C ALA A 24 17.86 0.67 -17.28
N THR A 25 17.42 -0.56 -17.56
CA THR A 25 17.24 -1.58 -16.53
C THR A 25 18.51 -2.41 -16.35
N ALA A 26 18.53 -3.29 -15.34
CA ALA A 26 19.59 -4.29 -15.19
C ALA A 26 19.62 -5.34 -16.32
N MET A 27 18.56 -5.44 -17.13
CA MET A 27 18.50 -6.29 -18.32
C MET A 27 18.98 -5.50 -19.56
N PRO A 28 20.11 -5.87 -20.17
CA PRO A 28 20.64 -5.14 -21.32
C PRO A 28 19.64 -5.03 -22.47
N GLY A 29 19.48 -3.83 -23.02
CA GLY A 29 18.57 -3.54 -24.12
C GLY A 29 17.13 -3.21 -23.71
N LEU A 30 16.76 -3.43 -22.44
CA LEU A 30 15.46 -3.09 -21.87
C LEU A 30 15.53 -1.78 -21.07
N TYR A 31 14.62 -0.86 -21.38
CA TYR A 31 14.50 0.44 -20.74
C TYR A 31 13.17 0.53 -20.01
N GLU A 32 13.20 1.07 -18.80
CA GLU A 32 12.01 1.45 -18.03
C GLU A 32 11.57 2.85 -18.44
N VAL A 33 10.27 3.01 -18.67
CA VAL A 33 9.62 4.28 -19.00
C VAL A 33 8.55 4.54 -17.95
N ARG A 34 8.62 5.70 -17.31
CA ARG A 34 7.71 6.08 -16.23
C ARG A 34 6.77 7.21 -16.65
N ILE A 35 5.49 7.05 -16.31
CA ILE A 35 4.45 8.07 -16.41
C ILE A 35 3.66 8.05 -15.09
N GLY A 36 3.72 9.14 -14.32
CA GLY A 36 3.34 9.17 -12.92
C GLY A 36 4.10 8.11 -12.13
N THR A 37 3.34 7.16 -11.60
CA THR A 37 3.82 5.98 -10.86
C THR A 37 3.74 4.70 -11.68
N ASP A 38 3.21 4.76 -12.91
CA ASP A 38 3.08 3.60 -13.78
C ASP A 38 4.39 3.38 -14.54
N LEU A 39 4.82 2.11 -14.60
CA LEU A 39 6.07 1.69 -15.23
C LEU A 39 5.76 0.82 -16.44
N PHE A 40 6.46 1.10 -17.53
CA PHE A 40 6.42 0.36 -18.77
C PHE A 40 7.85 0.01 -19.18
N TYR A 41 7.99 -0.97 -20.06
CA TYR A 41 9.30 -1.37 -20.58
C TYR A 41 9.33 -1.32 -22.10
N THR A 42 10.50 -0.99 -22.67
CA THR A 42 10.69 -0.85 -24.10
C THR A 42 12.12 -1.18 -24.53
N ASP A 43 12.35 -1.36 -25.83
CA ASP A 43 13.68 -1.48 -26.41
C ASP A 43 14.32 -0.09 -26.62
N ALA A 44 15.62 -0.06 -26.93
CA ALA A 44 16.39 1.18 -27.09
C ALA A 44 15.85 2.17 -28.15
N LYS A 45 14.94 1.73 -29.03
CA LYS A 45 14.34 2.52 -30.11
C LYS A 45 12.85 2.84 -29.89
N GLY A 46 12.21 2.36 -28.82
CA GLY A 46 10.77 2.62 -28.60
C GLY A 46 9.86 1.88 -29.60
N ASN A 47 10.31 0.75 -30.14
CA ASN A 47 9.56 -0.06 -31.12
C ASN A 47 8.60 -1.06 -30.47
N TYR A 48 8.92 -1.51 -29.27
CA TYR A 48 8.10 -2.44 -28.50
C TYR A 48 7.70 -1.82 -27.18
N LEU A 49 6.48 -2.11 -26.72
CA LEU A 49 6.02 -1.71 -25.40
C LEU A 49 5.60 -2.96 -24.63
N ILE A 50 6.08 -3.08 -23.40
CA ILE A 50 5.77 -4.16 -22.48
C ILE A 50 5.16 -3.54 -21.23
N GLN A 51 3.98 -4.04 -20.85
CA GLN A 51 3.35 -3.74 -19.58
C GLN A 51 3.40 -5.00 -18.72
N GLY A 52 4.15 -4.95 -17.63
CA GLY A 52 4.40 -6.12 -16.79
C GLY A 52 5.48 -5.84 -15.76
N GLU A 53 6.06 -6.91 -15.22
CA GLU A 53 7.03 -6.85 -14.14
C GLU A 53 8.37 -7.47 -14.55
N LEU A 54 9.46 -6.86 -14.10
CA LEU A 54 10.82 -7.32 -14.30
C LEU A 54 11.33 -7.97 -13.02
N PHE A 55 11.47 -9.30 -13.05
CA PHE A 55 12.06 -10.06 -11.95
C PHE A 55 13.54 -10.34 -12.19
N ASP A 56 14.37 -10.02 -11.19
CA ASP A 56 15.72 -10.57 -11.09
C ASP A 56 15.62 -11.97 -10.47
N THR A 57 15.80 -13.00 -11.29
CA THR A 57 15.71 -14.40 -10.85
C THR A 57 16.94 -14.86 -10.07
N LYS A 58 18.10 -14.19 -10.22
CA LYS A 58 19.31 -14.49 -9.44
C LYS A 58 19.17 -13.96 -8.03
N ALA A 59 18.70 -12.72 -7.90
CA ALA A 59 18.44 -12.11 -6.60
C ALA A 59 17.08 -12.52 -5.99
N ARG A 60 16.19 -13.15 -6.79
CA ARG A 60 14.80 -13.49 -6.45
C ARG A 60 13.99 -12.27 -6.02
N ARG A 61 14.10 -11.17 -6.78
CA ARG A 61 13.48 -9.87 -6.45
C ARG A 61 12.68 -9.33 -7.62
N ASN A 62 11.59 -8.63 -7.32
CA ASN A 62 10.80 -7.90 -8.30
C ASN A 62 11.31 -6.45 -8.41
N LEU A 63 12.03 -6.14 -9.49
CA LEU A 63 12.65 -4.82 -9.68
C LEU A 63 11.61 -3.74 -9.99
N THR A 64 10.50 -4.12 -10.65
CA THR A 64 9.37 -3.21 -10.90
C THR A 64 8.71 -2.81 -9.60
N GLU A 65 8.42 -3.77 -8.72
CA GLU A 65 7.84 -3.51 -7.40
C GLU A 65 8.78 -2.67 -6.53
N ASP A 66 10.09 -2.91 -6.56
CA ASP A 66 11.08 -2.07 -5.87
C ASP A 66 11.00 -0.60 -6.33
N ARG A 67 10.87 -0.38 -7.65
CA ARG A 67 10.72 0.97 -8.21
C ARG A 67 9.39 1.61 -7.83
N ILE A 68 8.28 0.88 -7.96
CA ILE A 68 6.96 1.36 -7.54
C ILE A 68 6.98 1.71 -6.05
N THR A 69 7.57 0.88 -5.20
CA THR A 69 7.67 1.11 -3.75
C THR A 69 8.43 2.40 -3.45
N LYS A 70 9.55 2.66 -4.14
CA LYS A 70 10.28 3.93 -4.01
C LYS A 70 9.48 5.13 -4.49
N LEU A 71 8.81 5.02 -5.63
CA LEU A 71 8.02 6.10 -6.24
C LEU A 71 6.74 6.40 -5.46
N THR A 72 6.23 5.42 -4.73
CA THR A 72 4.99 5.50 -3.94
C THR A 72 5.27 5.49 -2.44
N ALA A 73 6.53 5.70 -2.03
CA ALA A 73 6.88 5.89 -0.64
C ALA A 73 6.03 7.04 -0.08
N VAL A 74 5.42 6.79 1.07
CA VAL A 74 4.50 7.72 1.70
C VAL A 74 5.21 8.28 2.91
N ASP A 75 5.40 9.60 2.94
CA ASP A 75 5.78 10.27 4.18
C ASP A 75 4.70 10.00 5.23
N PHE A 76 5.09 9.40 6.34
CA PHE A 76 4.17 9.06 7.42
C PHE A 76 3.42 10.29 7.94
N ALA A 77 4.06 11.47 7.93
CA ALA A 77 3.45 12.73 8.32
C ALA A 77 2.34 13.20 7.35
N ALA A 78 2.35 12.72 6.10
CA ALA A 78 1.33 13.04 5.10
C ALA A 78 0.07 12.14 5.21
N LEU A 79 0.08 11.14 6.10
CA LEU A 79 -1.07 10.26 6.30
C LEU A 79 -2.23 11.04 6.94
N PRO A 80 -3.47 10.86 6.46
CA PRO A 80 -4.64 11.54 7.01
C PRO A 80 -5.10 10.84 8.29
N LEU A 81 -4.31 10.88 9.37
CA LEU A 81 -4.54 10.07 10.60
C LEU A 81 -5.94 10.24 11.21
N LYS A 82 -6.63 11.35 10.95
CA LYS A 82 -8.04 11.59 11.34
C LYS A 82 -9.05 10.64 10.66
N ASP A 83 -8.68 10.04 9.54
CA ASP A 83 -9.48 9.11 8.75
C ASP A 83 -9.17 7.64 9.09
N ALA A 84 -8.30 7.43 10.09
CA ALA A 84 -8.06 6.15 10.73
C ALA A 84 -8.70 6.10 12.12
N PHE A 85 -8.85 4.89 12.66
CA PHE A 85 -8.99 4.70 14.10
C PHE A 85 -7.71 4.10 14.68
N THR A 86 -7.43 4.41 15.95
CA THR A 86 -6.15 4.10 16.59
C THR A 86 -6.29 2.91 17.51
N ILE A 87 -5.39 1.93 17.36
CA ILE A 87 -5.23 0.79 18.27
C ILE A 87 -3.90 0.99 19.00
N VAL A 88 -3.93 1.13 20.32
CA VAL A 88 -2.72 1.30 21.14
C VAL A 88 -2.48 0.01 21.91
N ARG A 89 -1.23 -0.48 21.87
CA ARG A 89 -0.76 -1.61 22.67
C ARG A 89 0.48 -1.20 23.46
N GLY A 90 0.52 -1.64 24.72
CA GLY A 90 1.56 -1.25 25.66
C GLY A 90 1.59 0.28 25.84
N ASP A 91 2.79 0.85 25.80
CA ASP A 91 3.03 2.30 25.86
C ASP A 91 2.95 3.00 24.49
N GLY A 92 2.76 2.25 23.39
CA GLY A 92 2.41 2.81 22.08
C GLY A 92 3.47 3.70 21.44
N LYS A 93 4.75 3.59 21.80
CA LYS A 93 5.81 4.52 21.35
C LYS A 93 6.10 4.40 19.85
N ARG A 94 5.98 3.20 19.30
CA ARG A 94 6.25 2.93 17.88
C ARG A 94 4.98 3.12 17.08
N LYS A 95 5.06 3.66 15.87
CA LYS A 95 3.88 3.96 15.06
C LYS A 95 3.87 3.12 13.79
N LEU A 96 2.68 2.64 13.44
CA LEU A 96 2.42 1.88 12.23
C LEU A 96 1.12 2.38 11.63
N ALA A 97 1.07 2.57 10.32
CA ALA A 97 -0.17 2.79 9.60
C ALA A 97 -0.48 1.57 8.74
N VAL A 98 -1.73 1.12 8.75
CA VAL A 98 -2.14 -0.05 7.98
C VAL A 98 -3.44 0.24 7.23
N PHE A 99 -3.47 -0.11 5.95
CA PHE A 99 -4.66 -0.06 5.10
C PHE A 99 -5.21 -1.48 4.96
N GLU A 100 -6.42 -1.72 5.43
CA GLU A 100 -7.02 -3.06 5.48
C GLU A 100 -8.46 -3.10 4.99
N ASP A 101 -8.81 -4.24 4.40
CA ASP A 101 -10.15 -4.55 3.95
C ASP A 101 -10.75 -5.64 4.87
N PRO A 102 -12.00 -5.50 5.36
CA PRO A 102 -12.64 -6.51 6.19
C PRO A 102 -12.79 -7.90 5.52
N ASN A 103 -12.86 -7.99 4.20
CA ASN A 103 -13.00 -9.25 3.48
C ASN A 103 -11.67 -9.88 3.05
N CYS A 104 -10.56 -9.25 3.39
CA CYS A 104 -9.23 -9.71 3.06
C CYS A 104 -8.76 -10.82 4.00
N GLY A 105 -8.61 -12.04 3.49
CA GLY A 105 -8.11 -13.18 4.27
C GLY A 105 -6.68 -12.98 4.79
N TYR A 106 -5.82 -12.30 4.02
CA TYR A 106 -4.47 -11.94 4.46
C TYR A 106 -4.46 -10.93 5.61
N CYS A 107 -5.43 -10.01 5.62
CA CYS A 107 -5.63 -9.01 6.66
C CYS A 107 -6.07 -9.69 7.95
N LYS A 108 -7.01 -10.66 7.89
CA LYS A 108 -7.36 -11.49 9.05
C LYS A 108 -6.17 -12.25 9.63
N ARG A 109 -5.32 -12.83 8.78
CA ARG A 109 -4.09 -13.49 9.25
C ARG A 109 -3.15 -12.47 9.92
N PHE A 110 -2.92 -11.34 9.26
CA PHE A 110 -2.06 -10.28 9.76
C PHE A 110 -2.54 -9.72 11.11
N GLU A 111 -3.84 -9.48 11.28
CA GLU A 111 -4.45 -9.02 12.54
C GLU A 111 -4.28 -10.02 13.69
N ARG A 112 -4.28 -11.33 13.40
CA ARG A 112 -3.95 -12.38 14.39
C ARG A 112 -2.48 -12.36 14.78
N ASP A 113 -1.58 -12.29 13.80
CA ASP A 113 -0.13 -12.19 14.05
C ASP A 113 0.20 -10.93 14.86
N LEU A 114 -0.46 -9.81 14.50
CA LEU A 114 -0.35 -8.54 15.19
C LEU A 114 -0.65 -8.67 16.68
N GLN A 115 -1.53 -9.56 17.14
CA GLN A 115 -1.83 -9.70 18.58
C GLN A 115 -0.57 -9.96 19.44
N SER A 116 0.51 -10.46 18.84
CA SER A 116 1.80 -10.70 19.51
C SER A 116 2.78 -9.52 19.47
N VAL A 117 2.44 -8.43 18.78
CA VAL A 117 3.23 -7.20 18.67
C VAL A 117 2.74 -6.18 19.70
N ASP A 118 3.64 -5.73 20.58
CA ASP A 118 3.35 -4.81 21.68
C ASP A 118 4.07 -3.45 21.51
N ASN A 119 3.88 -2.48 22.40
CA ASN A 119 4.50 -1.14 22.33
C ASN A 119 4.35 -0.50 20.93
N VAL A 120 3.11 -0.44 20.45
CA VAL A 120 2.81 0.07 19.12
C VAL A 120 1.46 0.80 19.11
N THR A 121 1.45 1.93 18.44
CA THR A 121 0.26 2.68 18.03
C THR A 121 0.01 2.38 16.56
N ILE A 122 -1.11 1.74 16.27
CA ILE A 122 -1.53 1.35 14.93
C ILE A 122 -2.64 2.29 14.48
N TYR A 123 -2.41 3.02 13.39
CA TYR A 123 -3.40 3.81 12.69
C TYR A 123 -4.01 2.96 11.59
N LEU A 124 -5.21 2.46 11.84
CA LEU A 124 -5.89 1.56 10.93
C LEU A 124 -6.85 2.33 10.02
N PHE A 125 -6.57 2.27 8.73
CA PHE A 125 -7.36 2.84 7.66
C PHE A 125 -8.21 1.73 7.02
N LEU A 126 -9.52 1.83 7.17
CA LEU A 126 -10.43 0.95 6.43
C LEU A 126 -10.36 1.29 4.94
N TYR A 127 -10.07 0.28 4.13
CA TYR A 127 -9.82 0.38 2.69
C TYR A 127 -10.59 -0.71 1.93
N PRO A 128 -11.93 -0.56 1.78
CA PRO A 128 -12.80 -1.57 1.20
C PRO A 128 -12.69 -1.61 -0.33
N ILE A 129 -11.81 -2.45 -0.85
CA ILE A 129 -11.51 -2.59 -2.28
C ILE A 129 -11.83 -3.96 -2.87
N LEU A 130 -12.14 -4.97 -2.05
CA LEU A 130 -12.23 -6.37 -2.50
C LEU A 130 -13.63 -6.79 -2.96
N SER A 131 -14.68 -6.25 -2.37
CA SER A 131 -16.06 -6.60 -2.72
C SER A 131 -17.07 -5.53 -2.25
N PRO A 132 -18.30 -5.50 -2.80
CA PRO A 132 -19.35 -4.59 -2.32
C PRO A 132 -19.64 -4.72 -0.82
N ASP A 133 -19.63 -5.96 -0.31
CA ASP A 133 -19.82 -6.26 1.12
C ASP A 133 -18.68 -5.69 2.01
N SER A 134 -17.49 -5.46 1.43
CA SER A 134 -16.38 -4.81 2.14
C SER A 134 -16.73 -3.38 2.53
N VAL A 135 -17.48 -2.68 1.68
CA VAL A 135 -17.97 -1.33 1.94
C VAL A 135 -18.99 -1.34 3.09
N GLU A 136 -19.90 -2.31 3.09
CA GLU A 136 -20.92 -2.44 4.13
C GLU A 136 -20.30 -2.74 5.50
N LYS A 137 -19.42 -3.74 5.57
CA LYS A 137 -18.70 -4.09 6.80
C LYS A 137 -17.84 -2.95 7.31
N SER A 138 -17.12 -2.27 6.40
CA SER A 138 -16.32 -1.09 6.77
C SER A 138 -17.19 0.03 7.34
N ARG A 139 -18.37 0.30 6.77
CA ARG A 139 -19.34 1.24 7.34
C ARG A 139 -19.78 0.81 8.74
N ASN A 140 -20.17 -0.45 8.91
CA ASN A 140 -20.64 -0.97 10.19
C ASN A 140 -19.57 -0.87 11.28
N ILE A 141 -18.31 -1.21 10.96
CA ILE A 141 -17.17 -1.05 11.86
C ILE A 141 -16.89 0.43 12.14
N TRP A 142 -16.84 1.27 11.10
CA TRP A 142 -16.56 2.70 11.24
C TRP A 142 -17.62 3.45 12.05
N CYS A 143 -18.87 3.01 11.96
CA CYS A 143 -19.99 3.62 12.68
C CYS A 143 -20.29 2.94 14.02
N ALA A 144 -19.53 1.92 14.41
CA ALA A 144 -19.66 1.31 15.73
C ALA A 144 -19.31 2.32 16.83
N LYS A 145 -19.97 2.17 17.99
CA LYS A 145 -19.64 2.97 19.20
C LYS A 145 -18.18 2.79 19.60
N ASP A 146 -17.68 1.56 19.49
CA ASP A 146 -16.28 1.21 19.65
C ASP A 146 -15.77 0.54 18.36
N ARG A 147 -15.05 1.33 17.55
CA ARG A 147 -14.49 0.90 16.26
C ARG A 147 -13.43 -0.18 16.43
N VAL A 148 -12.62 -0.07 17.48
CA VAL A 148 -11.51 -0.99 17.76
C VAL A 148 -12.07 -2.35 18.16
N ALA A 149 -13.04 -2.36 19.07
CA ALA A 149 -13.71 -3.60 19.46
C ALA A 149 -14.44 -4.25 18.28
N ALA A 150 -15.18 -3.48 17.47
CA ALA A 150 -15.89 -4.01 16.30
C ALA A 150 -14.92 -4.60 15.25
N TRP A 151 -13.79 -3.94 15.01
CA TRP A 151 -12.76 -4.43 14.12
C TRP A 151 -12.13 -5.73 14.61
N GLN A 152 -11.68 -5.76 15.87
CA GLN A 152 -11.03 -6.94 16.46
C GLN A 152 -11.99 -8.12 16.58
N ASP A 153 -13.26 -7.89 16.94
CA ASP A 153 -14.31 -8.91 16.94
C ASP A 153 -14.44 -9.56 15.57
N TYR A 154 -14.42 -8.77 14.51
CA TYR A 154 -14.63 -9.28 13.17
C TYR A 154 -13.38 -9.92 12.55
N MET A 155 -12.20 -9.30 12.71
CA MET A 155 -10.96 -9.76 12.07
C MET A 155 -10.28 -10.90 12.79
N VAL A 156 -10.37 -10.93 14.13
CA VAL A 156 -9.69 -11.92 14.98
C VAL A 156 -10.64 -12.96 15.53
N ARG A 157 -11.86 -12.56 15.91
CA ARG A 157 -12.84 -13.43 16.61
C ARG A 157 -13.99 -13.89 15.70
N ASP A 158 -13.92 -13.55 14.41
CA ASP A 158 -14.90 -13.94 13.39
C ASP A 158 -16.36 -13.58 13.74
N LYS A 159 -16.57 -12.50 14.49
CA LYS A 159 -17.88 -11.98 14.88
C LYS A 159 -18.28 -10.81 13.98
N THR A 160 -19.38 -10.99 13.24
CA THR A 160 -19.90 -9.99 12.30
C THR A 160 -20.29 -8.69 13.00
N PRO A 161 -19.87 -7.51 12.49
CA PRO A 161 -20.26 -6.23 13.06
C PRO A 161 -21.75 -5.98 12.85
N ALA A 162 -22.43 -5.45 13.88
CA ALA A 162 -23.83 -5.08 13.78
C ALA A 162 -24.03 -3.93 12.77
N PRO A 163 -25.16 -3.89 12.04
CA PRO A 163 -25.47 -2.78 11.15
C PRO A 163 -25.44 -1.42 11.87
N ALA A 164 -24.69 -0.46 11.34
CA ALA A 164 -24.57 0.89 11.91
C ALA A 164 -24.41 1.95 10.82
N ALA A 165 -24.99 3.14 11.01
CA ALA A 165 -24.94 4.23 10.04
C ALA A 165 -24.49 5.54 10.71
N CYS A 166 -23.63 6.27 10.02
CA CYS A 166 -23.02 7.54 10.41
C CYS A 166 -22.35 8.18 9.18
N ASP A 167 -21.65 9.31 9.35
CA ASP A 167 -20.81 9.84 8.29
C ASP A 167 -19.62 8.92 7.98
N THR A 168 -19.52 8.47 6.73
CA THR A 168 -18.46 7.59 6.21
C THR A 168 -17.52 8.33 5.25
N SER A 169 -17.53 9.67 5.25
CA SER A 169 -16.65 10.49 4.40
C SER A 169 -15.16 10.13 4.54
N ALA A 170 -14.75 9.68 5.73
CA ALA A 170 -13.40 9.17 5.99
C ALA A 170 -13.04 7.95 5.11
N LEU A 171 -13.97 7.00 4.91
CA LEU A 171 -13.73 5.83 4.07
C LEU A 171 -13.48 6.22 2.60
N GLN A 172 -14.20 7.22 2.10
CA GLN A 172 -14.00 7.74 0.75
C GLN A 172 -12.64 8.46 0.61
N ARG A 173 -12.23 9.20 1.64
CA ARG A 173 -10.90 9.81 1.68
C ARG A 173 -9.78 8.77 1.74
N ASN A 174 -9.97 7.67 2.47
CA ASN A 174 -9.04 6.55 2.49
C ASN A 174 -8.91 5.89 1.11
N LEU A 175 -10.03 5.66 0.42
CA LEU A 175 -10.05 5.15 -0.96
C LEU A 175 -9.30 6.09 -1.92
N ALA A 176 -9.56 7.39 -1.84
CA ALA A 176 -8.89 8.39 -2.66
C ALA A 176 -7.38 8.47 -2.37
N PHE A 177 -7.00 8.40 -1.09
CA PHE A 177 -5.60 8.36 -0.66
C PHE A 177 -4.89 7.13 -1.23
N GLY A 178 -5.47 5.94 -1.03
CA GLY A 178 -4.88 4.71 -1.55
C GLY A 178 -4.76 4.71 -3.07
N LYS A 179 -5.74 5.24 -3.80
CA LYS A 179 -5.63 5.43 -5.27
C LYS A 179 -4.47 6.36 -5.65
N LYS A 180 -4.30 7.48 -4.94
CA LYS A 180 -3.22 8.45 -5.17
C LYS A 180 -1.84 7.84 -4.94
N TYR A 181 -1.68 7.04 -3.90
CA TYR A 181 -0.40 6.39 -3.54
C TYR A 181 -0.29 4.94 -4.03
N LYS A 182 -1.15 4.51 -4.97
CA LYS A 182 -1.18 3.16 -5.55
C LYS A 182 -1.17 2.05 -4.50
N ILE A 183 -1.97 2.19 -3.45
CA ILE A 183 -2.33 1.10 -2.54
C ILE A 183 -3.30 0.19 -3.28
N THR A 184 -2.76 -0.85 -3.91
CA THR A 184 -3.49 -1.79 -4.79
C THR A 184 -3.89 -3.09 -4.10
N GLY A 185 -3.43 -3.31 -2.87
CA GLY A 185 -3.72 -4.52 -2.10
C GLY A 185 -3.76 -4.27 -0.61
N THR A 186 -4.41 -5.17 0.11
CA THR A 186 -4.51 -5.16 1.57
C THR A 186 -3.97 -6.49 2.15
N PRO A 187 -3.33 -6.47 3.34
CA PRO A 187 -2.95 -5.27 4.09
C PRO A 187 -1.82 -4.52 3.36
N THR A 188 -1.74 -3.20 3.52
CA THR A 188 -0.54 -2.43 3.17
C THR A 188 -0.08 -1.69 4.40
N LEU A 189 1.17 -1.90 4.80
CA LEU A 189 1.79 -1.31 5.97
C LEU A 189 2.68 -0.14 5.57
N ILE A 190 2.65 0.93 6.37
CA ILE A 190 3.51 2.11 6.21
C ILE A 190 4.14 2.43 7.57
N PHE A 191 5.46 2.47 7.61
CA PHE A 191 6.26 2.73 8.82
C PHE A 191 6.70 4.20 8.88
N THR A 192 7.15 4.65 10.04
CA THR A 192 7.50 6.08 10.28
C THR A 192 8.64 6.60 9.42
N ASN A 193 9.54 5.73 8.97
CA ASN A 193 10.59 6.07 8.00
C ASN A 193 10.11 6.13 6.55
N GLY A 194 8.79 6.07 6.32
CA GLY A 194 8.18 6.07 5.00
C GLY A 194 8.30 4.75 4.24
N SER A 195 8.94 3.73 4.84
CA SER A 195 8.98 2.40 4.23
C SER A 195 7.58 1.81 4.16
N ARG A 196 7.26 1.25 2.99
CA ARG A 196 5.97 0.63 2.68
C ARG A 196 6.17 -0.86 2.45
N VAL A 197 5.26 -1.66 2.98
CA VAL A 197 5.21 -3.12 2.74
C VAL A 197 3.83 -3.48 2.20
N PRO A 198 3.74 -3.87 0.91
CA PRO A 198 2.53 -4.45 0.39
C PRO A 198 2.39 -5.89 0.90
N GLY A 199 1.21 -6.23 1.42
CA GLY A 199 0.86 -7.57 1.86
C GLY A 199 1.16 -7.86 3.33
N ALA A 200 0.65 -9.03 3.76
CA ALA A 200 0.78 -9.49 5.14
C ALA A 200 2.19 -10.05 5.40
N ILE A 201 2.85 -9.53 6.42
CA ILE A 201 4.12 -10.03 6.96
C ILE A 201 3.93 -10.55 8.39
N GLY A 202 4.80 -11.45 8.84
CA GLY A 202 4.72 -12.02 10.18
C GLY A 202 5.15 -11.03 11.28
N ALA A 203 4.78 -11.31 12.53
CA ALA A 203 5.08 -10.44 13.67
C ALA A 203 6.57 -10.11 13.84
N GLN A 204 7.47 -11.07 13.59
CA GLN A 204 8.92 -10.83 13.67
C GLN A 204 9.41 -9.78 12.66
N ASP A 205 8.87 -9.81 11.44
CA ASP A 205 9.23 -8.82 10.41
C ASP A 205 8.64 -7.44 10.73
N VAL A 206 7.44 -7.41 11.32
CA VAL A 206 6.84 -6.16 11.83
C VAL A 206 7.72 -5.57 12.92
N GLU A 207 8.11 -6.36 13.93
CA GLU A 207 8.97 -5.95 15.04
C GLU A 207 10.30 -5.39 14.53
N LYS A 208 10.95 -6.09 13.60
CA LYS A 208 12.19 -5.64 12.96
C LYS A 208 12.01 -4.28 12.30
N ARG A 209 10.97 -4.12 11.47
CA ARG A 209 10.72 -2.86 10.76
C ARG A 209 10.31 -1.71 11.68
N LEU A 210 9.59 -1.99 12.76
CA LEU A 210 9.27 -1.01 13.80
C LEU A 210 10.55 -0.53 14.52
N ALA A 211 11.52 -1.43 14.77
CA ALA A 211 12.80 -1.06 15.36
C ALA A 211 13.65 -0.22 14.39
N ASP A 212 13.74 -0.64 13.12
CA ASP A 212 14.48 0.09 12.08
C ASP A 212 13.89 1.50 11.88
N ALA A 213 12.56 1.63 11.83
CA ALA A 213 11.89 2.91 11.63
C ALA A 213 11.95 3.86 12.84
N GLY A 214 12.25 3.34 14.04
CA GLY A 214 12.48 4.12 15.25
C GLY A 214 13.92 4.60 15.42
N SER A 215 14.85 4.07 14.60
CA SER A 215 16.30 4.37 14.70
C SER A 215 16.74 5.54 13.81
N GLU A 216 15.87 6.04 12.93
CA GLU A 216 16.12 7.19 12.05
C GLU A 216 15.57 8.52 12.60
N GLY A 217 15.18 8.54 13.89
CA GLY A 217 14.65 9.72 14.61
C GLY A 217 15.70 10.43 15.46
#